data_AF-A0A0L6X3L1-F1
#
_entry.id   AF-A0A0L6X3L1-F1
#
_cell.length_a   1.000
_cell.length_b   1.000
_cell.length_c   1.000
_cell.angle_alpha   90.00
_cell.angle_beta   90.00
_cell.angle_gamma   90.00
#
_symmetry.space_group_name_H-M   'P 1'
#
loop_
_entity.id
_entity.type
_entity.pdbx_description
1 polymer ?
#
loop_
_entity_poly.entity_id
_entity_poly.type
_entity_poly.pdbx_seq_one_letter_code
_entity_poly.pdbx_strand_id
1 'polypeptide(L)'
;MLRHYGFKKSYAALHNSFYWPNMWWDLEKAYIPSCIPCQRNKDCMTKLVGPLHPLPVPDKRSTNSRNTLQGIGSVDLNHSPLAPLPADTSKDKKTANNIIDQLQKDVQEAQNNLLAAKVCQVYHANEWRAEEELYGVGDLMMLTTKHHCREYEKKGKRCVAKFMPQNDGPYEVIAAFPE
;
A
#
# COMPACT_ATOMS: atom_id res chain seq x y z
N MET A 1 -23.57 10.28 -29.26
CA MET A 1 -22.97 10.01 -27.94
C MET A 1 -23.85 10.65 -26.88
N LEU A 2 -24.73 9.88 -26.22
CA LEU A 2 -25.46 10.41 -25.07
C LEU A 2 -24.47 10.61 -23.91
N ARG A 3 -24.41 11.84 -23.39
CA ARG A 3 -23.53 12.19 -22.28
C ARG A 3 -24.13 11.67 -20.98
N HIS A 4 -23.47 10.71 -20.35
CA HIS A 4 -23.90 10.16 -19.06
C HIS A 4 -23.62 11.16 -17.92
N TYR A 5 -24.66 11.86 -17.48
CA TYR A 5 -24.59 12.84 -16.39
C TYR A 5 -24.78 12.18 -15.02
N GLY A 6 -24.08 12.70 -14.01
CA GLY A 6 -24.37 12.37 -12.61
C GLY A 6 -25.63 13.08 -12.12
N PHE A 7 -26.18 12.63 -10.99
CA PHE A 7 -27.47 13.07 -10.44
C PHE A 7 -27.74 14.58 -10.53
N LYS A 8 -26.89 15.41 -9.94
CA LYS A 8 -27.08 16.86 -9.92
C LYS A 8 -27.23 17.47 -11.32
N LYS A 9 -26.44 16.99 -12.30
CA LYS A 9 -26.48 17.48 -13.68
C LYS A 9 -27.72 16.99 -14.43
N SER A 10 -28.11 15.74 -14.22
CA SER A 10 -29.34 15.18 -14.79
C SER A 10 -30.58 15.90 -14.26
N TYR A 11 -30.63 16.11 -12.95
CA TYR A 11 -31.73 16.85 -12.31
C TYR A 11 -31.81 18.29 -12.82
N ALA A 12 -30.69 19.02 -12.83
CA ALA A 12 -30.68 20.41 -13.32
C ALA A 12 -31.09 20.54 -14.79
N ALA A 13 -30.76 19.57 -15.63
CA ALA A 13 -31.15 19.58 -17.04
C ALA A 13 -32.64 19.30 -17.24
N LEU A 14 -33.24 18.43 -16.42
CA LEU A 14 -34.65 18.04 -16.55
C LEU A 14 -35.59 18.99 -15.81
N HIS A 15 -35.19 19.50 -14.66
CA HIS A 15 -36.03 20.27 -13.74
C HIS A 15 -36.62 21.55 -14.34
N ASN A 16 -35.95 22.16 -15.33
CA ASN A 16 -36.44 23.39 -15.95
C ASN A 16 -37.50 23.14 -17.03
N SER A 17 -37.67 21.90 -17.50
CA SER A 17 -38.55 21.57 -18.62
C SER A 17 -39.60 20.51 -18.28
N PHE A 18 -39.37 19.71 -17.25
CA PHE A 18 -40.24 18.60 -16.86
C PHE A 18 -40.40 18.56 -15.34
N TYR A 19 -41.57 18.10 -14.89
CA TYR A 19 -41.87 17.87 -13.49
C TYR A 19 -42.80 16.66 -13.33
N TRP A 20 -42.53 15.84 -12.32
CA TRP A 20 -43.44 14.81 -11.83
C TRP A 20 -43.24 14.58 -10.31
N PRO A 21 -44.23 14.02 -9.60
CA PRO A 21 -44.11 13.71 -8.18
C PRO A 21 -42.90 12.79 -7.95
N ASN A 22 -42.09 13.07 -6.92
CA ASN A 22 -40.88 12.30 -6.56
C ASN A 22 -39.78 12.25 -7.62
N MET A 23 -39.75 13.16 -8.60
CA MET A 23 -38.71 13.24 -9.65
C MET A 23 -37.28 13.16 -9.13
N TRP A 24 -36.99 13.80 -8.00
CA TRP A 24 -35.68 13.72 -7.35
C TRP A 24 -35.33 12.28 -6.96
N TRP A 25 -36.24 11.61 -6.25
CA TRP A 25 -36.07 10.24 -5.76
C TRP A 25 -35.94 9.24 -6.92
N ASP A 26 -36.79 9.36 -7.95
CA ASP A 26 -36.74 8.48 -9.11
C ASP A 26 -35.41 8.61 -9.86
N LEU A 27 -34.92 9.83 -10.02
CA LEU A 27 -33.63 10.07 -10.67
C LEU A 27 -32.45 9.57 -9.82
N GLU A 28 -32.46 9.81 -8.51
CA GLU A 28 -31.38 9.44 -7.61
C GLU A 28 -31.31 7.94 -7.34
N LYS A 29 -32.46 7.29 -7.15
CA LYS A 29 -32.54 5.90 -6.67
C LYS A 29 -32.81 4.88 -7.77
N ALA A 30 -33.49 5.24 -8.85
CA ALA A 30 -33.85 4.29 -9.89
C ALA A 30 -33.12 4.56 -11.21
N TYR A 31 -33.29 5.72 -11.82
CA TYR A 31 -32.85 5.98 -13.20
C TYR A 31 -31.33 6.03 -13.36
N ILE A 32 -30.61 6.75 -12.49
CA ILE A 32 -29.15 6.85 -12.60
C ILE A 32 -28.46 5.57 -12.09
N PRO A 33 -28.93 4.95 -10.98
CA PRO A 33 -28.46 3.63 -10.56
C PRO A 33 -28.64 2.52 -11.60
N SER A 34 -29.71 2.54 -12.40
CA SER A 34 -29.96 1.50 -13.42
C SER A 34 -29.02 1.56 -14.63
N CYS A 35 -28.26 2.65 -14.80
CA CYS A 35 -27.31 2.77 -15.90
C CYS A 35 -26.05 1.91 -15.67
N ILE A 36 -26.06 0.67 -16.18
CA ILE A 36 -24.95 -0.30 -16.07
C ILE A 36 -23.58 0.29 -16.50
N PRO A 37 -23.46 1.03 -17.63
CA PRO A 37 -22.18 1.65 -18.00
C PRO A 37 -21.67 2.67 -16.98
N CYS A 38 -22.58 3.44 -16.35
CA CYS A 38 -22.20 4.37 -15.29
C CYS A 38 -21.74 3.63 -14.04
N GLN A 39 -22.45 2.58 -13.63
CA GLN A 39 -22.11 1.85 -12.39
C GLN A 39 -20.75 1.17 -12.48
N ARG A 40 -20.45 0.54 -13.63
CA ARG A 40 -19.17 -0.17 -13.83
C ARG A 40 -17.94 0.73 -13.88
N ASN A 41 -18.10 2.00 -14.24
CA ASN A 41 -16.98 2.95 -14.34
C ASN A 41 -17.06 4.07 -13.29
N LYS A 42 -18.03 4.05 -12.39
CA LYS A 42 -18.02 5.01 -11.30
C LYS A 42 -16.94 4.56 -10.32
N ASP A 43 -15.95 5.42 -10.10
CA ASP A 43 -14.89 5.18 -9.13
C ASP A 43 -15.54 4.80 -7.79
N CYS A 44 -15.41 3.54 -7.39
CA CYS A 44 -15.73 3.14 -6.03
C CYS A 44 -14.49 3.44 -5.20
N MET A 45 -14.60 4.37 -4.24
CA MET A 45 -13.56 4.57 -3.24
C MET A 45 -13.67 3.45 -2.21
N THR A 46 -13.37 2.22 -2.60
CA THR A 46 -13.22 1.12 -1.66
C THR A 46 -11.89 1.25 -0.93
N LYS A 47 -11.90 0.89 0.37
CA LYS A 47 -10.67 0.74 1.14
C LYS A 47 -9.76 -0.28 0.45
N LEU A 48 -8.44 -0.09 0.52
CA LEU A 48 -7.51 -1.12 0.05
C LEU A 48 -7.74 -2.39 0.87
N VAL A 49 -7.87 -3.53 0.20
CA VAL A 49 -8.07 -4.84 0.83
C VAL A 49 -6.78 -5.27 1.52
N GLY A 50 -6.92 -5.88 2.70
CA GLY A 50 -5.84 -6.53 3.42
C GLY A 50 -5.09 -5.62 4.41
N PRO A 51 -4.70 -6.14 5.59
CA PRO A 51 -3.80 -5.44 6.51
C PRO A 51 -2.43 -5.11 5.89
N LEU A 52 -1.77 -4.08 6.40
CA LEU A 52 -0.37 -3.81 6.10
C LEU A 52 0.48 -4.98 6.61
N HIS A 53 1.32 -5.54 5.75
CA HIS A 53 2.34 -6.51 6.14
C HIS A 53 3.70 -5.80 6.36
N PRO A 54 4.06 -5.41 7.60
CA PRO A 54 5.30 -4.68 7.87
C PRO A 54 6.52 -5.59 7.70
N LEU A 55 7.60 -5.05 7.12
CA LEU A 55 8.88 -5.76 7.06
C LEU A 55 9.46 -5.95 8.47
N PRO A 56 10.19 -7.05 8.75
CA PRO A 56 10.81 -7.29 10.05
C PRO A 56 11.77 -6.16 10.44
N VAL A 57 11.90 -5.88 11.74
CA VAL A 57 12.94 -4.96 12.24
C VAL A 57 14.28 -5.64 12.01
N PRO A 58 15.26 -4.99 11.36
CA PRO A 58 16.57 -5.59 11.18
C PRO A 58 17.29 -5.69 12.53
N ASP A 59 17.74 -6.89 12.88
CA ASP A 59 18.49 -7.15 14.12
C ASP A 59 19.93 -6.61 14.10
N LYS A 60 20.45 -6.32 12.90
CA LYS A 60 21.85 -5.95 12.67
C LYS A 60 21.95 -4.60 11.97
N ARG A 61 23.06 -3.90 12.24
CA ARG A 61 23.47 -2.68 11.52
C ARG A 61 23.32 -2.92 10.03
N SER A 62 22.61 -2.01 9.35
CA SER A 62 22.28 -2.13 7.95
C SER A 62 23.51 -2.47 7.10
N THR A 63 23.64 -3.73 6.69
CA THR A 63 24.36 -4.06 5.47
C THR A 63 23.48 -3.51 4.37
N ASN A 64 23.78 -2.26 3.99
CA ASN A 64 23.12 -1.48 2.96
C ASN A 64 22.49 -2.38 1.89
N SER A 65 21.16 -2.29 1.71
CA SER A 65 20.53 -2.60 0.42
C SER A 65 20.96 -1.52 -0.57
N ARG A 66 22.27 -1.46 -0.84
CA ARG A 66 22.85 -0.57 -1.82
C ARG A 66 22.64 -1.23 -3.17
N ASN A 67 21.74 -0.67 -3.97
CA ASN A 67 21.88 -0.73 -5.41
C ASN A 67 23.34 -0.46 -5.76
N THR A 68 23.94 -1.40 -6.49
CA THR A 68 25.36 -1.46 -6.80
C THR A 68 25.78 -0.23 -7.60
N LEU A 69 26.47 0.72 -6.96
CA LEU A 69 27.55 1.44 -7.60
C LEU A 69 28.83 1.05 -6.89
N GLN A 70 29.60 0.25 -7.61
CA GLN A 70 30.91 -0.24 -7.27
C GLN A 70 31.91 0.91 -7.16
N GLY A 71 32.72 0.86 -6.11
CA GLY A 71 33.99 1.59 -6.04
C GLY A 71 34.03 2.75 -5.07
N ILE A 72 34.33 2.46 -3.80
CA ILE A 72 35.31 3.24 -3.03
C ILE A 72 36.11 2.24 -2.19
N GLY A 73 37.43 2.29 -2.31
CA GLY A 73 38.36 1.23 -1.98
C GLY A 73 38.49 0.91 -0.49
N SER A 74 38.93 -0.33 -0.26
CA SER A 74 39.45 -0.82 1.00
C SER A 74 40.55 0.11 1.51
N VAL A 75 40.38 0.66 2.71
CA VAL A 75 41.51 1.23 3.45
C VAL A 75 42.00 0.14 4.39
N ASP A 76 43.17 -0.42 4.05
CA ASP A 76 43.91 -1.35 4.88
C ASP A 76 44.33 -0.66 6.19
N LEU A 77 43.62 -0.94 7.29
CA LEU A 77 44.08 -0.64 8.64
C LEU A 77 45.01 -1.76 9.11
N ASN A 78 46.20 -1.85 8.51
CA ASN A 78 47.27 -2.69 9.00
C ASN A 78 48.33 -1.84 9.71
N HIS A 79 48.41 -2.05 11.02
CA HIS A 79 49.57 -1.91 11.91
C HIS A 79 50.00 -0.49 12.32
N SER A 80 49.45 -0.05 13.46
CA SER A 80 50.20 0.78 14.41
C SER A 80 50.76 -0.13 15.52
N PRO A 81 52.03 0.03 15.96
CA PRO A 81 52.61 -0.81 16.99
C PRO A 81 51.91 -0.57 18.32
N LEU A 82 51.35 -1.64 18.90
CA LEU A 82 50.76 -1.64 20.23
C LEU A 82 51.83 -1.24 21.25
N ALA A 83 51.66 -0.08 21.88
CA ALA A 83 52.43 0.28 23.07
C ALA A 83 52.11 -0.72 24.20
N PRO A 84 53.10 -1.11 25.04
CA PRO A 84 52.86 -2.01 26.16
C PRO A 84 51.82 -1.40 27.11
N LEU A 85 50.72 -2.14 27.32
CA LEU A 85 49.67 -1.77 28.27
C LEU A 85 50.26 -1.71 29.69
N PRO A 86 50.08 -0.59 30.43
CA PRO A 86 50.50 -0.54 31.83
C PRO A 86 49.65 -1.50 32.67
N ALA A 87 50.34 -2.31 33.47
CA ALA A 87 49.75 -3.18 34.46
C ALA A 87 49.17 -2.33 35.60
N ASP A 88 47.83 -2.22 35.65
CA ASP A 88 46.98 -2.21 36.85
C ASP A 88 45.51 -1.89 36.51
N THR A 89 44.88 -2.76 35.70
CA THR A 89 43.55 -2.50 35.08
C THR A 89 42.36 -3.01 35.90
N SER A 90 42.37 -2.94 37.23
CA SER A 90 41.25 -3.45 38.06
C SER A 90 40.05 -2.49 38.09
N LYS A 91 40.29 -1.17 38.08
CA LYS A 91 39.23 -0.14 38.01
C LYS A 91 38.77 0.13 36.57
N ASP A 92 39.71 0.12 35.62
CA ASP A 92 39.42 0.43 34.21
C ASP A 92 38.61 -0.66 33.50
N LYS A 93 38.80 -1.93 33.86
CA LYS A 93 37.98 -3.05 33.36
C LYS A 93 36.52 -2.94 33.80
N LYS A 94 36.26 -2.50 35.04
CA LYS A 94 34.90 -2.26 35.55
C LYS A 94 34.24 -1.12 34.77
N THR A 95 34.98 -0.07 34.46
CA THR A 95 34.51 1.04 33.63
C THR A 95 34.19 0.59 32.20
N ALA A 96 35.04 -0.24 31.58
CA ALA A 96 34.80 -0.77 30.24
C ALA A 96 33.53 -1.63 30.15
N ASN A 97 33.30 -2.51 31.12
CA ASN A 97 32.08 -3.34 31.16
C ASN A 97 30.82 -2.48 31.31
N ASN A 98 30.85 -1.47 32.18
CA ASN A 98 29.72 -0.55 32.34
C ASN A 98 29.39 0.21 31.04
N ILE A 99 30.42 0.57 30.24
CA ILE A 99 30.22 1.22 28.95
C ILE A 99 29.58 0.25 27.95
N ILE A 100 30.01 -1.00 27.89
CA ILE A 100 29.43 -2.03 27.02
C ILE A 100 27.97 -2.27 27.40
N ASP A 101 27.68 -2.40 28.70
CA ASP A 101 26.31 -2.60 29.20
C ASP A 101 25.41 -1.42 28.84
N GLN A 102 25.93 -0.19 28.91
CA GLN A 102 25.17 1.00 28.52
C GLN A 102 24.88 1.00 27.02
N LEU A 103 25.87 0.70 26.18
CA LEU A 103 25.67 0.59 24.74
C LEU A 103 24.65 -0.48 24.36
N GLN A 104 24.67 -1.62 25.04
CA GLN A 104 23.69 -2.69 24.82
C GLN A 104 22.28 -2.24 25.20
N LYS A 105 22.13 -1.52 26.32
CA LYS A 105 20.84 -0.95 26.75
C LYS A 105 20.33 0.08 25.74
N ASP A 106 21.19 0.99 25.28
CA ASP A 106 20.82 2.02 24.32
C ASP A 106 20.38 1.39 22.97
N VAL A 107 21.05 0.32 22.51
CA VAL A 107 20.64 -0.43 21.32
C VAL A 107 19.29 -1.10 21.54
N GLN A 108 19.06 -1.73 22.68
CA GLN A 108 17.80 -2.38 22.98
C GLN A 108 16.64 -1.37 23.07
N GLU A 109 16.88 -0.22 23.70
CA GLU A 109 15.93 0.88 23.76
C GLU A 109 15.59 1.39 22.35
N ALA A 110 16.59 1.59 21.50
CA ALA A 110 16.38 1.99 20.11
C ALA A 110 15.55 0.94 19.33
N GLN A 111 15.81 -0.35 19.51
CA GLN A 111 15.03 -1.43 18.88
C GLN A 111 13.58 -1.44 19.37
N ASN A 112 13.35 -1.26 20.66
CA ASN A 112 12.00 -1.17 21.24
C ASN A 112 11.22 0.02 20.68
N ASN A 113 11.88 1.17 20.54
CA ASN A 113 11.28 2.37 19.95
C ASN A 113 10.89 2.16 18.48
N LEU A 114 11.72 1.47 17.70
CA LEU A 114 11.40 1.09 16.33
C LEU A 114 10.22 0.12 16.25
N LEU A 115 10.15 -0.86 17.15
CA LEU A 115 9.03 -1.79 17.22
C LEU A 115 7.73 -1.07 17.54
N ALA A 116 7.73 -0.20 18.55
CA ALA A 116 6.58 0.62 18.92
C ALA A 116 6.11 1.50 17.75
N ALA A 117 7.04 2.18 17.08
CA ALA A 117 6.73 2.99 15.91
C ALA A 117 6.09 2.16 14.78
N LYS A 118 6.58 0.93 14.52
CA LYS A 118 5.99 0.04 13.52
C LYS A 118 4.57 -0.41 13.89
N VAL A 119 4.33 -0.75 15.16
CA VAL A 119 3.00 -1.13 15.63
C VAL A 119 2.01 0.02 15.41
N CYS A 120 2.39 1.25 15.76
CA CYS A 120 1.56 2.43 15.52
C CYS A 120 1.32 2.66 14.01
N GLN A 121 2.35 2.53 13.17
CA GLN A 121 2.20 2.66 11.72
C GLN A 121 1.23 1.64 11.13
N VAL A 122 1.34 0.37 11.55
CA VAL A 122 0.44 -0.70 11.10
C VAL A 122 -0.99 -0.40 11.55
N TYR A 123 -1.18 -0.02 12.81
CA TYR A 123 -2.50 0.35 13.35
C TYR A 123 -3.18 1.45 12.51
N HIS A 124 -2.50 2.58 12.32
CA HIS A 124 -3.06 3.72 11.57
C HIS A 124 -3.20 3.43 10.08
N ALA A 125 -2.29 2.66 9.49
CA ALA A 125 -2.41 2.26 8.09
C ALA A 125 -3.61 1.32 7.88
N ASN A 126 -3.89 0.44 8.85
CA ASN A 126 -4.98 -0.54 8.76
C ASN A 126 -6.36 0.09 8.99
N GLU A 127 -6.47 1.24 9.65
CA GLU A 127 -7.73 1.96 9.85
C GLU A 127 -8.46 2.28 8.52
N TRP A 128 -7.66 2.62 7.49
CA TRP A 128 -8.13 2.94 6.14
C TRP A 128 -8.13 1.74 5.18
N ARG A 129 -7.74 0.56 5.65
CA ARG A 129 -7.80 -0.70 4.89
C ARG A 129 -9.01 -1.54 5.31
N ALA A 130 -9.45 -2.39 4.40
CA ALA A 130 -10.48 -3.39 4.67
C ALA A 130 -9.84 -4.70 5.16
N GLU A 131 -10.65 -5.57 5.77
CA GLU A 131 -10.26 -6.94 6.07
C GLU A 131 -9.84 -7.67 4.78
N GLU A 132 -8.91 -8.61 4.90
CA GLU A 132 -8.47 -9.42 3.77
C GLU A 132 -9.56 -10.43 3.42
N GLU A 133 -10.13 -10.31 2.23
CA GLU A 133 -11.05 -11.32 1.71
C GLU A 133 -10.21 -12.51 1.21
N LEU A 134 -10.38 -13.67 1.83
CA LEU A 134 -9.74 -14.90 1.40
C LEU A 134 -10.53 -15.48 0.22
N TYR A 135 -9.85 -15.72 -0.88
CA TYR A 135 -10.43 -16.31 -2.08
C TYR A 135 -10.14 -17.80 -2.12
N GLY A 136 -11.15 -18.61 -2.42
CA GLY A 136 -11.00 -20.03 -2.66
C GLY A 136 -10.72 -20.35 -4.13
N VAL A 137 -10.15 -21.53 -4.39
CA VAL A 137 -10.05 -22.06 -5.76
C VAL A 137 -11.46 -22.26 -6.32
N GLY A 138 -11.71 -21.72 -7.52
CA GLY A 138 -13.02 -21.74 -8.18
C GLY A 138 -13.85 -20.46 -8.00
N ASP A 139 -13.42 -19.52 -7.16
CA ASP A 139 -14.09 -18.23 -7.05
C ASP A 139 -13.92 -17.39 -8.32
N LEU A 140 -14.95 -16.60 -8.63
CA LEU A 140 -14.96 -15.71 -9.80
C LEU A 140 -14.65 -14.28 -9.37
N MET A 141 -13.49 -13.77 -9.78
CA MET A 141 -13.01 -12.44 -9.44
C MET A 141 -12.97 -11.50 -10.64
N MET A 142 -13.22 -10.22 -10.36
CA MET A 142 -13.04 -9.13 -11.31
C MET A 142 -11.67 -8.50 -11.08
N LEU A 143 -10.86 -8.36 -12.14
CA LEU A 143 -9.55 -7.72 -12.07
C LEU A 143 -9.65 -6.24 -12.44
N THR A 144 -8.87 -5.39 -11.77
CA THR A 144 -8.84 -3.96 -12.08
C THR A 144 -8.00 -3.70 -13.34
N THR A 145 -8.54 -2.91 -14.26
CA THR A 145 -7.89 -2.59 -15.54
C THR A 145 -6.76 -1.57 -15.43
N LYS A 146 -6.55 -0.98 -14.25
CA LYS A 146 -5.57 0.10 -13.96
C LYS A 146 -4.19 -0.12 -14.57
N HIS A 147 -3.68 -1.35 -14.60
CA HIS A 147 -2.33 -1.66 -15.09
C HIS A 147 -2.30 -2.21 -16.52
N HIS A 148 -3.45 -2.51 -17.13
CA HIS A 148 -3.53 -3.07 -18.49
C HIS A 148 -4.52 -2.33 -19.41
N CYS A 149 -5.06 -1.17 -19.00
CA CYS A 149 -5.96 -0.32 -19.81
C CYS A 149 -5.43 -0.07 -21.24
N ARG A 150 -4.11 0.06 -21.40
CA ARG A 150 -3.46 0.30 -22.71
C ARG A 150 -3.70 -0.82 -23.72
N GLU A 151 -3.96 -2.06 -23.28
CA GLU A 151 -4.28 -3.17 -24.18
C GLU A 151 -5.68 -3.01 -24.80
N TYR A 152 -6.61 -2.40 -24.05
CA TYR A 152 -7.96 -2.09 -24.51
C TYR A 152 -7.99 -0.87 -25.46
N GLU A 153 -7.10 0.10 -25.27
CA GLU A 153 -6.99 1.30 -26.14
C GLU A 153 -6.56 0.95 -27.58
N LYS A 154 -5.79 -0.13 -27.78
CA LYS A 154 -5.29 -0.54 -29.10
C LYS A 154 -6.36 -1.15 -30.02
N LYS A 155 -7.49 -1.63 -29.49
CA LYS A 155 -8.54 -2.36 -30.25
C LYS A 155 -9.52 -1.46 -31.02
N GLY A 156 -9.10 -0.26 -31.43
CA GLY A 156 -9.72 0.52 -32.52
C GLY A 156 -11.13 1.07 -32.28
N LYS A 157 -11.71 0.91 -31.08
CA LYS A 157 -13.00 1.52 -30.74
C LYS A 157 -12.76 2.90 -30.12
N ARG A 158 -13.50 3.92 -30.58
CA ARG A 158 -13.50 5.28 -30.03
C ARG A 158 -14.15 5.30 -28.64
N CYS A 159 -13.50 4.66 -27.67
CA CYS A 159 -13.87 4.67 -26.27
C CYS A 159 -13.31 5.96 -25.65
N VAL A 160 -14.15 6.81 -25.08
CA VAL A 160 -13.64 7.88 -24.21
C VAL A 160 -13.09 7.20 -22.96
N ALA A 161 -11.89 7.59 -22.49
CA ALA A 161 -11.22 6.97 -21.34
C ALA A 161 -12.13 6.80 -20.11
N LYS A 162 -13.08 7.73 -19.92
CA LYS A 162 -14.09 7.72 -18.86
C LYS A 162 -15.23 6.70 -19.03
N PHE A 163 -15.21 5.84 -20.04
CA PHE A 163 -16.18 4.75 -20.19
C PHE A 163 -15.49 3.41 -20.44
N MET A 164 -14.18 3.34 -20.25
CA MET A 164 -13.46 2.09 -20.26
C MET A 164 -13.82 1.30 -18.99
N PRO A 165 -14.12 0.00 -19.05
CA PRO A 165 -14.41 -0.78 -17.86
C PRO A 165 -13.27 -0.65 -16.84
N GLN A 166 -13.59 -0.30 -15.59
CA GLN A 166 -12.59 -0.25 -14.51
C GLN A 166 -12.14 -1.64 -14.08
N ASN A 167 -13.04 -2.63 -14.21
CA ASN A 167 -12.74 -4.02 -13.94
C ASN A 167 -13.12 -4.91 -15.14
N ASP A 168 -12.35 -5.96 -15.39
CA ASP A 168 -12.57 -7.00 -16.39
C ASP A 168 -12.62 -8.40 -15.76
N GLY A 169 -13.18 -9.39 -16.48
CA GLY A 169 -13.50 -10.72 -15.93
C GLY A 169 -15.01 -11.01 -15.92
N PRO A 170 -15.44 -12.19 -15.49
CA PRO A 170 -14.89 -12.92 -14.35
C PRO A 170 -13.71 -13.85 -14.71
N TYR A 171 -12.71 -13.87 -13.83
CA TYR A 171 -11.59 -14.81 -13.87
C TYR A 171 -11.73 -15.80 -12.73
N GLU A 172 -11.45 -17.07 -13.01
CA GLU A 172 -11.46 -18.12 -11.99
C GLU A 172 -10.14 -18.13 -11.21
N VAL A 173 -10.24 -18.18 -9.89
CA VAL A 173 -9.08 -18.37 -9.01
C VAL A 173 -8.59 -19.80 -9.16
N ILE A 174 -7.43 -19.98 -9.80
CA ILE A 174 -6.81 -21.31 -10.01
C ILE A 174 -6.00 -21.80 -8.81
N ALA A 175 -5.57 -20.90 -7.93
CA ALA A 175 -4.78 -21.19 -6.74
C ALA A 175 -4.89 -20.04 -5.74
N ALA A 176 -4.96 -20.36 -4.44
CA ALA A 176 -4.98 -19.39 -3.35
C ALA A 176 -3.97 -19.77 -2.27
N PHE A 177 -3.50 -18.79 -1.50
CA PHE A 177 -2.60 -18.96 -0.36
C PHE A 177 -3.16 -18.21 0.85
N PRO A 178 -2.97 -18.69 2.10
CA PRO A 178 -2.30 -19.93 2.51
C PRO A 178 -3.33 -21.08 2.63
N GLU A 179 -3.45 -21.90 1.57
CA GLU A 179 -4.32 -23.10 1.44
C GLU A 179 -5.81 -22.95 1.78
#